data_AF-E3M1T1-F1
#
_entry.id   AF-E3M1T1-F1
#
_cell.length_a   1.000
_cell.length_b   1.000
_cell.length_c   1.000
_cell.angle_alpha   90.00
_cell.angle_beta   90.00
_cell.angle_gamma   90.00
#
_symmetry.space_group_name_H-M   'P 1'
#
loop_
_entity.id
_entity.type
_entity.pdbx_description
1 polymer ?
#
loop_
_entity_poly.entity_id
_entity_poly.type
_entity_poly.pdbx_seq_one_letter_code
_entity_poly.pdbx_strand_id
1 'polypeptide(L)'
;MGTPFKEESLNSIMKYMDPNCRLLLNQKCSALKTLEKSTPLKIDYLHINSSFLQINTTTYKLGVVRQYTAGDPPQWVHQNNLQGGVDHDLSPFGECGMTQKDHESIGIGEHDIQELKRLERKLKDLERLPTFVRIKVGHTENYEIRERLKRLQDRLATSRARYFTCVRLTVTSQLTGVTLEHVTYNQGFRNFLEYFFKKILEGRRIRVKTLHVDHDVQRWNMNNMLTPKSLEIRRLKIDRNTDQIWECVRSWLIEEHGQLELLKV
;
A
#
# COMPACT_ATOMS: atom_id res chain seq x y z
N MET A 1 19.78 36.69 17.84
CA MET A 1 20.41 35.65 18.68
C MET A 1 19.33 34.94 19.48
N GLY A 2 19.05 33.67 19.20
CA GLY A 2 18.12 32.87 20.00
C GLY A 2 18.81 32.36 21.26
N THR A 3 18.17 32.46 22.42
CA THR A 3 18.75 32.08 23.72
C THR A 3 18.97 30.55 23.81
N PRO A 4 20.17 30.06 24.20
CA PRO A 4 20.55 28.63 24.22
C PRO A 4 19.57 27.72 24.99
N PHE A 5 19.00 28.22 26.09
CA PHE A 5 18.06 27.50 26.94
C PHE A 5 16.78 27.05 26.20
N LYS A 6 16.35 27.82 25.19
CA LYS A 6 15.18 27.44 24.36
C LYS A 6 15.52 26.27 23.44
N GLU A 7 16.73 26.22 22.91
CA GLU A 7 17.17 25.17 21.99
C GLU A 7 17.37 23.83 22.72
N GLU A 8 17.98 23.84 23.91
CA GLU A 8 18.13 22.64 24.76
C GLU A 8 16.77 22.07 25.22
N SER A 9 15.84 22.95 25.60
CA SER A 9 14.48 22.55 25.97
C SER A 9 13.75 21.90 24.80
N LEU A 10 13.83 22.49 23.60
CA LEU A 10 13.22 21.94 22.40
C LEU A 10 13.86 20.61 21.97
N ASN A 11 15.18 20.48 22.06
CA ASN A 11 15.90 19.22 21.84
C ASN A 11 15.41 18.12 22.80
N SER A 12 15.19 18.48 24.07
CA SER A 12 14.69 17.55 25.08
C SER A 12 13.27 17.09 24.76
N ILE A 13 12.38 18.02 24.40
CA ILE A 13 11.01 17.70 23.95
C ILE A 13 11.06 16.77 22.74
N MET A 14 11.83 17.09 21.71
CA MET A 14 11.97 16.25 20.50
C MET A 14 12.49 14.85 20.82
N LYS A 15 13.38 14.71 21.81
CA LYS A 15 13.97 13.42 22.19
C LYS A 15 12.94 12.45 22.81
N TYR A 16 11.92 12.96 23.49
CA TYR A 16 10.92 12.15 24.20
C TYR A 16 9.52 12.18 23.56
N MET A 17 9.31 13.01 22.55
CA MET A 17 8.06 13.06 21.79
C MET A 17 7.83 11.77 20.99
N ASP A 18 6.56 11.34 20.90
CA ASP A 18 6.17 10.20 20.07
C ASP A 18 6.65 10.38 18.61
N PRO A 19 7.21 9.34 17.98
CA PRO A 19 7.70 9.41 16.61
C PRO A 19 6.67 9.88 15.60
N ASN A 20 5.40 9.46 15.72
CA ASN A 20 4.34 9.82 14.79
C ASN A 20 3.99 11.31 14.94
N CYS A 21 3.94 11.81 16.17
CA CYS A 21 3.78 13.24 16.46
C CYS A 21 4.92 14.07 15.85
N ARG A 22 6.16 13.59 15.93
CA ARG A 22 7.31 14.26 15.30
C ARG A 22 7.24 14.29 13.79
N LEU A 23 6.84 13.18 13.17
CA LEU A 23 6.65 13.12 11.71
C LEU A 23 5.56 14.09 11.27
N LEU A 24 4.43 14.15 11.99
CA LEU A 24 3.36 15.12 11.71
C LEU A 24 3.85 16.57 11.91
N LEU A 25 4.61 16.83 12.97
CA LEU A 25 5.18 18.15 13.25
C LEU A 25 6.12 18.61 12.13
N ASN A 26 6.97 17.72 11.60
CA ASN A 26 7.84 18.02 10.46
C ASN A 26 7.01 18.39 9.21
N GLN A 27 5.87 17.74 9.00
CA GLN A 27 4.99 18.03 7.87
C GLN A 27 4.25 19.37 8.02
N LYS A 28 3.79 19.73 9.23
CA LYS A 28 2.97 20.93 9.45
C LYS A 28 3.81 22.18 9.79
N CYS A 29 5.01 22.00 10.35
CA CYS A 29 5.86 23.09 10.84
C CYS A 29 7.27 23.02 10.24
N SER A 30 7.48 23.76 9.15
CA SER A 30 8.78 23.84 8.47
C SER A 30 9.89 24.42 9.35
N ALA A 31 9.55 25.34 10.27
CA ALA A 31 10.50 25.98 11.18
C ALA A 31 11.22 24.99 12.12
N LEU A 32 10.57 23.87 12.47
CA LEU A 32 11.14 22.83 13.35
C LEU A 32 11.74 21.66 12.58
N LYS A 33 11.69 21.67 11.25
CA LYS A 33 12.15 20.57 10.40
C LYS A 33 13.62 20.23 10.61
N THR A 34 14.49 21.24 10.74
CA THR A 34 15.92 21.04 10.96
C THR A 34 16.21 20.42 12.33
N LEU A 35 15.53 20.90 13.37
CA LEU A 35 15.66 20.40 14.74
C LEU A 35 15.13 18.97 14.89
N GLU A 36 13.98 18.69 14.27
CA GLU A 36 13.39 17.36 14.24
C GLU A 36 14.34 16.38 13.56
N LYS A 37 14.90 16.73 12.38
CA LYS A 37 15.82 15.84 11.66
C LYS A 37 17.18 15.65 12.33
N SER A 38 17.67 16.64 13.10
CA SER A 38 18.94 16.53 13.82
C SER A 38 18.84 15.62 15.05
N THR A 39 17.66 15.58 15.69
CA THR A 39 17.41 14.74 16.86
C THR A 39 17.12 13.30 16.43
N PRO A 40 17.81 12.28 16.98
CA PRO A 40 17.52 10.89 16.64
C PRO A 40 16.05 10.51 16.88
N LEU A 41 15.44 9.84 15.90
CA LEU A 41 14.08 9.32 15.98
C LEU A 41 14.14 7.91 16.58
N LYS A 42 13.55 7.73 17.77
CA LYS A 42 13.53 6.44 18.48
C LYS A 42 12.21 5.73 18.22
N ILE A 43 12.26 4.56 17.61
CA ILE A 43 11.09 3.75 17.27
C ILE A 43 11.20 2.43 18.01
N ASP A 44 10.16 2.04 18.75
CA ASP A 44 10.15 0.77 19.46
C ASP A 44 9.85 -0.39 18.53
N TYR A 45 8.93 -0.18 17.59
CA TYR A 45 8.54 -1.19 16.61
C TYR A 45 8.36 -0.54 15.24
N LEU A 46 9.17 -0.96 14.27
CA LEU A 46 9.05 -0.55 12.88
C LEU A 46 8.69 -1.79 12.07
N HIS A 47 7.51 -1.83 11.46
CA HIS A 47 7.14 -2.90 10.54
C HIS A 47 6.94 -2.34 9.15
N ILE A 48 7.68 -2.90 8.20
CA ILE A 48 7.62 -2.49 6.81
C ILE A 48 7.00 -3.63 6.01
N ASN A 49 5.96 -3.30 5.24
CA ASN A 49 5.23 -4.19 4.33
C ASN A 49 5.00 -3.48 2.99
N SER A 50 4.64 -4.24 1.95
CA SER A 50 4.55 -3.78 0.56
C SER A 50 3.54 -2.68 0.32
N SER A 51 2.58 -2.57 1.24
CA SER A 51 1.48 -1.62 1.16
C SER A 51 1.38 -0.72 2.38
N PHE A 52 2.20 -0.93 3.42
CA PHE A 52 2.11 -0.13 4.63
C PHE A 52 3.42 -0.03 5.41
N LEU A 53 3.50 1.02 6.22
CA LEU A 53 4.53 1.22 7.23
C LEU A 53 3.85 1.35 8.59
N GLN A 54 4.31 0.60 9.58
CA GLN A 54 3.84 0.74 10.95
C GLN A 54 4.97 1.24 11.84
N ILE A 55 4.70 2.32 12.57
CA ILE A 55 5.60 2.93 13.55
C ILE A 55 4.90 2.86 14.91
N ASN A 56 5.45 2.04 15.80
CA ASN A 56 4.86 1.68 17.08
C ASN A 56 3.43 1.12 16.87
N THR A 57 2.41 1.85 17.35
CA THR A 57 1.00 1.48 17.25
C THR A 57 0.25 2.20 16.12
N THR A 58 0.97 2.97 15.29
CA THR A 58 0.39 3.74 14.19
C THR A 58 0.75 3.09 12.86
N THR A 59 -0.27 2.75 12.07
CA THR A 59 -0.12 2.16 10.73
C THR A 59 -0.44 3.19 9.67
N TYR A 60 0.50 3.39 8.75
CA TYR A 60 0.40 4.19 7.55
C TYR A 60 0.21 3.25 6.35
N LYS A 61 -1.05 3.06 5.93
CA LYS A 61 -1.40 2.23 4.78
C LYS A 61 -1.49 3.08 3.52
N LEU A 62 -0.88 2.61 2.45
CA LEU A 62 -0.94 3.18 1.12
C LEU A 62 -1.79 2.28 0.23
N GLY A 63 -2.73 2.89 -0.49
CA GLY A 63 -3.58 2.14 -1.40
C GLY A 63 -4.07 2.96 -2.57
N VAL A 64 -4.07 2.36 -3.74
CA VAL A 64 -4.67 2.90 -4.95
C VAL A 64 -6.19 2.76 -4.87
N VAL A 65 -6.90 3.86 -5.08
CA VAL A 65 -8.35 3.94 -5.07
C VAL A 65 -8.87 4.53 -6.36
N ARG A 66 -10.09 4.15 -6.75
CA ARG A 66 -10.78 4.75 -7.89
C ARG A 66 -11.90 5.65 -7.42
N GLN A 67 -11.86 6.91 -7.81
CA GLN A 67 -12.93 7.86 -7.51
C GLN A 67 -13.80 8.02 -8.76
N TYR A 68 -15.05 7.57 -8.65
CA TYR A 68 -16.03 7.62 -9.74
C TYR A 68 -16.72 8.99 -9.70
N THR A 69 -16.69 9.70 -10.82
CA THR A 69 -17.34 11.01 -11.00
C THR A 69 -18.63 10.89 -11.81
N ALA A 70 -18.83 9.80 -12.55
CA ALA A 70 -20.09 9.44 -13.16
C ALA A 70 -20.20 7.91 -13.34
N GLY A 71 -21.39 7.36 -13.06
CA GLY A 71 -21.66 5.93 -13.07
C GLY A 71 -21.35 5.26 -11.73
N ASP A 72 -22.01 4.13 -11.47
CA ASP A 72 -21.83 3.39 -10.22
C ASP A 72 -20.56 2.52 -10.25
N PRO A 73 -19.75 2.53 -9.17
CA PRO A 73 -18.59 1.66 -9.08
C PRO A 73 -19.04 0.20 -8.93
N PRO A 74 -18.36 -0.75 -9.61
CA PRO A 74 -18.51 -2.17 -9.31
C PRO A 74 -18.30 -2.46 -7.82
N GLN A 75 -18.97 -3.50 -7.31
CA GLN A 75 -18.93 -3.84 -5.88
C GLN A 75 -17.50 -4.07 -5.37
N TRP A 76 -16.64 -4.70 -6.17
CA TRP A 76 -15.24 -4.95 -5.81
C TRP A 76 -14.45 -3.64 -5.66
N VAL A 77 -14.74 -2.62 -6.48
CA VAL A 77 -14.12 -1.29 -6.35
C VAL A 77 -14.57 -0.64 -5.05
N HIS A 78 -15.87 -0.71 -4.75
CA HIS A 78 -16.41 -0.15 -3.52
C HIS A 78 -15.75 -0.79 -2.29
N GLN A 79 -15.63 -2.11 -2.27
CA GLN A 79 -14.96 -2.85 -1.18
C GLN A 79 -13.48 -2.47 -1.05
N ASN A 80 -12.74 -2.42 -2.15
CA ASN A 80 -11.34 -1.99 -2.14
C ASN A 80 -11.19 -0.56 -1.61
N ASN A 81 -12.05 0.36 -2.05
CA ASN A 81 -12.07 1.74 -1.58
C ASN A 81 -12.47 1.85 -0.10
N LEU A 82 -13.29 0.97 0.45
CA LEU A 82 -13.55 0.94 1.90
C LEU A 82 -12.34 0.44 2.69
N GLN A 83 -11.58 -0.50 2.13
CA GLN A 83 -10.44 -1.14 2.79
C GLN A 83 -9.12 -0.35 2.72
N GLY A 84 -9.12 0.88 2.25
CA GLY A 84 -7.89 1.67 2.11
C GLY A 84 -7.29 1.69 0.69
N GLY A 85 -7.82 0.89 -0.23
CA GLY A 85 -7.34 0.73 -1.61
C GLY A 85 -6.50 -0.53 -1.80
N VAL A 86 -5.96 -0.71 -3.00
CA VAL A 86 -5.08 -1.85 -3.36
C VAL A 86 -3.61 -1.45 -3.40
N ASP A 87 -2.71 -2.42 -3.27
CA ASP A 87 -1.26 -2.26 -3.16
C ASP A 87 -0.52 -2.30 -4.51
N HIS A 88 -1.20 -1.99 -5.60
CA HIS A 88 -0.64 -2.04 -6.95
C HIS A 88 -1.39 -1.09 -7.88
N ASP A 89 -0.74 -0.72 -8.98
CA ASP A 89 -1.37 0.09 -10.02
C ASP A 89 -2.50 -0.70 -10.70
N LEU A 90 -3.66 -0.05 -10.83
CA LEU A 90 -4.84 -0.63 -11.44
C LEU A 90 -4.86 -0.33 -12.94
N SER A 91 -4.96 -1.35 -13.79
CA SER A 91 -5.43 -1.19 -15.18
C SER A 91 -6.88 -0.72 -15.19
N PRO A 92 -7.46 -0.24 -16.30
CA PRO A 92 -8.86 0.20 -16.34
C PRO A 92 -9.88 -0.84 -15.86
N PHE A 93 -9.59 -2.13 -16.08
CA PHE A 93 -10.51 -3.24 -15.73
C PHE A 93 -10.14 -3.96 -14.43
N GLY A 94 -9.07 -3.55 -13.74
CA GLY A 94 -8.66 -4.14 -12.47
C GLY A 94 -7.77 -5.37 -12.61
N GLU A 95 -7.29 -5.67 -13.81
CA GLU A 95 -6.28 -6.70 -14.05
C GLU A 95 -4.89 -6.18 -13.66
N CYS A 96 -4.12 -7.03 -12.96
CA CYS A 96 -2.79 -6.72 -12.46
C CYS A 96 -1.77 -6.71 -13.61
N GLY A 97 -0.93 -5.66 -13.69
CA GLY A 97 0.37 -5.75 -14.37
C GLY A 97 0.56 -5.08 -15.73
N MET A 98 -0.30 -4.14 -16.16
CA MET A 98 -0.11 -3.44 -17.45
C MET A 98 0.05 -1.93 -17.30
N THR A 99 1.00 -1.36 -18.03
CA THR A 99 1.38 0.06 -17.96
C THR A 99 0.41 0.95 -18.75
N GLN A 100 0.45 2.26 -18.52
CA GLN A 100 -0.36 3.28 -19.22
C GLN A 100 -0.33 3.17 -20.77
N LYS A 101 0.65 2.47 -21.37
CA LYS A 101 0.79 2.28 -22.81
C LYS A 101 -0.18 1.26 -23.42
N ASP A 102 -0.85 0.43 -22.62
CA ASP A 102 -1.81 -0.57 -23.11
C ASP A 102 -3.26 -0.03 -23.17
N HIS A 103 -3.46 1.24 -22.82
CA HIS A 103 -4.78 1.87 -22.70
C HIS A 103 -5.50 2.13 -24.03
N GLU A 104 -4.81 2.02 -25.17
CA GLU A 104 -5.38 2.34 -26.49
C GLU A 104 -6.05 1.15 -27.19
N SER A 105 -6.08 -0.06 -26.60
CA SER A 105 -6.56 -1.26 -27.33
C SER A 105 -7.59 -2.14 -26.63
N ILE A 106 -8.08 -1.79 -25.43
CA ILE A 106 -9.05 -2.63 -24.69
C ILE A 106 -10.39 -1.88 -24.57
N GLY A 107 -10.96 -1.52 -25.71
CA GLY A 107 -12.40 -1.26 -25.78
C GLY A 107 -13.14 -2.58 -25.54
N ILE A 108 -14.32 -2.51 -24.92
CA ILE A 108 -15.23 -3.66 -24.93
C ILE A 108 -15.60 -3.91 -26.38
N GLY A 109 -15.14 -5.04 -26.91
CA GLY A 109 -15.42 -5.41 -28.28
C GLY A 109 -16.86 -5.88 -28.43
N GLU A 110 -17.36 -5.86 -29.67
CA GLU A 110 -18.63 -6.51 -30.03
C GLU A 110 -18.67 -7.98 -29.55
N HIS A 111 -17.50 -8.63 -29.52
CA HIS A 111 -17.30 -9.98 -28.98
C HIS A 111 -17.68 -10.10 -27.48
N ASP A 112 -17.25 -9.16 -26.63
CA ASP A 112 -17.57 -9.18 -25.19
C ASP A 112 -19.10 -9.06 -24.97
N ILE A 113 -19.78 -8.23 -25.78
CA ILE A 113 -21.24 -8.04 -25.73
C ILE A 113 -21.97 -9.32 -26.19
N GLN A 114 -21.49 -9.95 -27.26
CA GLN A 114 -22.04 -11.21 -27.76
C GLN A 114 -21.84 -12.36 -26.77
N GLU A 115 -20.68 -12.42 -26.13
CA GLU A 115 -20.36 -13.39 -25.09
C GLU A 115 -21.25 -13.20 -23.86
N LEU A 116 -21.46 -11.96 -23.41
CA LEU A 116 -22.38 -11.64 -22.32
C LEU A 116 -23.79 -12.15 -22.62
N LYS A 117 -24.35 -11.85 -23.80
CA LYS A 117 -25.67 -12.35 -24.26
C LYS A 117 -25.73 -13.88 -24.34
N ARG A 118 -24.61 -14.54 -24.68
CA ARG A 118 -24.52 -16.01 -24.73
C ARG A 118 -24.55 -16.61 -23.33
N LEU A 119 -23.78 -16.06 -22.40
CA LEU A 119 -23.72 -16.52 -21.01
C LEU A 119 -25.03 -16.28 -20.25
N GLU A 120 -25.69 -15.14 -20.48
CA GLU A 120 -27.02 -14.85 -19.91
C GLU A 120 -28.06 -15.89 -20.34
N ARG A 121 -28.08 -16.25 -21.63
CA ARG A 121 -28.96 -17.32 -22.14
C ARG A 121 -28.64 -18.66 -21.49
N LYS A 122 -27.35 -19.03 -21.44
CA LYS A 122 -26.91 -20.29 -20.81
C LYS A 122 -27.30 -20.36 -19.33
N LEU A 123 -27.17 -19.26 -18.58
CA LEU A 123 -27.57 -19.19 -17.18
C LEU A 123 -29.09 -19.34 -17.01
N LYS A 124 -29.89 -18.65 -17.86
CA LYS A 124 -31.35 -18.75 -17.84
C LYS A 124 -31.85 -20.16 -18.12
N ASP A 125 -31.21 -20.87 -19.05
CA ASP A 125 -31.55 -22.25 -19.37
C ASP A 125 -31.17 -23.20 -18.22
N LEU A 126 -30.04 -22.97 -17.54
CA LEU A 126 -29.64 -23.71 -16.33
C LEU A 126 -30.59 -23.47 -15.15
N GLU A 127 -31.12 -22.26 -15.00
CA GLU A 127 -32.08 -21.92 -13.93
C GLU A 127 -33.46 -22.56 -14.13
N ARG A 128 -33.81 -22.88 -15.38
CA ARG A 128 -35.04 -23.61 -15.73
C ARG A 128 -34.97 -25.11 -15.45
N LEU A 129 -33.78 -25.66 -15.19
CA LEU A 129 -33.62 -27.07 -14.89
C LEU A 129 -34.16 -27.43 -13.49
N PRO A 130 -34.72 -28.63 -13.30
CA PRO A 130 -35.17 -29.11 -12.00
C PRO A 130 -34.05 -29.08 -10.94
N THR A 131 -34.39 -28.77 -9.68
CA THR A 131 -33.43 -28.59 -8.58
C THR A 131 -32.46 -29.76 -8.41
N PHE A 132 -32.92 -31.01 -8.57
CA PHE A 132 -32.07 -32.20 -8.47
C PHE A 132 -31.01 -32.30 -9.59
N VAL A 133 -31.29 -31.73 -10.77
CA VAL A 133 -30.34 -31.63 -11.89
C VAL A 133 -29.35 -30.50 -11.63
N ARG A 134 -29.79 -29.36 -11.08
CA ARG A 134 -28.90 -28.26 -10.66
C ARG A 134 -27.84 -28.70 -9.64
N ILE A 135 -28.19 -29.62 -8.74
CA ILE A 135 -27.26 -30.18 -7.74
C ILE A 135 -26.23 -31.12 -8.39
N LYS A 136 -26.63 -31.88 -9.44
CA LYS A 136 -25.76 -32.82 -10.17
C LYS A 136 -24.90 -32.21 -11.28
N VAL A 137 -25.41 -31.22 -12.01
CA VAL A 137 -24.76 -30.56 -13.18
C VAL A 137 -23.69 -29.54 -12.77
N GLY A 138 -23.30 -29.52 -11.49
CA GLY A 138 -22.07 -28.88 -11.07
C GLY A 138 -22.30 -27.46 -10.57
N HIS A 139 -22.22 -27.34 -9.24
CA HIS A 139 -21.97 -26.07 -8.57
C HIS A 139 -20.84 -25.29 -9.24
N THR A 140 -19.81 -25.98 -9.75
CA THR A 140 -18.64 -25.41 -10.41
C THR A 140 -18.96 -24.72 -11.72
N GLU A 141 -19.66 -25.36 -12.67
CA GLU A 141 -19.95 -24.76 -13.98
C GLU A 141 -20.90 -23.56 -13.84
N ASN A 142 -21.90 -23.65 -12.96
CA ASN A 142 -22.81 -22.54 -12.68
C ASN A 142 -22.08 -21.37 -12.01
N TYR A 143 -21.19 -21.65 -11.06
CA TYR A 143 -20.34 -20.64 -10.42
C TYR A 143 -19.42 -19.95 -11.43
N GLU A 144 -18.74 -20.70 -12.29
CA GLU A 144 -17.85 -20.16 -13.33
C GLU A 144 -18.60 -19.26 -14.32
N ILE A 145 -19.79 -19.67 -14.76
CA ILE A 145 -20.63 -18.84 -15.64
C ILE A 145 -21.03 -17.54 -14.94
N ARG A 146 -21.45 -17.60 -13.66
CA ARG A 146 -21.81 -16.41 -12.87
C ARG A 146 -20.64 -15.46 -12.68
N GLU A 147 -19.47 -15.99 -12.31
CA GLU A 147 -18.25 -15.19 -12.14
C GLU A 147 -17.78 -14.56 -13.46
N ARG A 148 -17.91 -15.28 -14.57
CA ARG A 148 -17.58 -14.73 -15.90
C ARG A 148 -18.56 -13.64 -16.34
N LEU A 149 -19.85 -13.85 -16.10
CA LEU A 149 -20.90 -12.89 -16.38
C LEU A 149 -20.73 -11.61 -15.54
N LYS A 150 -20.46 -11.75 -14.24
CA LYS A 150 -20.14 -10.64 -13.35
C LYS A 150 -18.93 -9.84 -13.84
N ARG A 151 -17.83 -10.51 -14.22
CA ARG A 151 -16.64 -9.84 -14.78
C ARG A 151 -16.94 -9.04 -16.04
N LEU A 152 -17.72 -9.60 -16.99
CA LEU A 152 -18.09 -8.88 -18.21
C LEU A 152 -19.01 -7.68 -17.93
N GLN A 153 -19.96 -7.83 -17.00
CA GLN A 153 -20.82 -6.73 -16.56
C GLN A 153 -20.01 -5.61 -15.88
N ASP A 154 -19.08 -5.96 -14.98
CA ASP A 154 -18.21 -5.00 -14.31
C ASP A 154 -17.30 -4.27 -15.31
N ARG A 155 -16.79 -4.98 -16.33
CA ARG A 155 -16.04 -4.36 -17.44
C ARG A 155 -16.91 -3.34 -18.18
N LEU A 156 -18.16 -3.69 -18.52
CA LEU A 156 -19.13 -2.82 -19.20
C LEU A 156 -19.54 -1.60 -18.39
N ALA A 157 -19.77 -1.78 -17.09
CA ALA A 157 -20.03 -0.67 -16.19
C ALA A 157 -18.82 0.27 -16.14
N THR A 158 -17.62 -0.29 -16.01
CA THR A 158 -16.37 0.47 -15.91
C THR A 158 -16.03 1.23 -17.20
N SER A 159 -16.31 0.67 -18.39
CA SER A 159 -16.07 1.35 -19.67
C SER A 159 -17.03 2.52 -19.91
N ARG A 160 -18.22 2.49 -19.29
CA ARG A 160 -19.22 3.56 -19.37
C ARG A 160 -19.07 4.59 -18.27
N ALA A 161 -18.33 4.27 -17.21
CA ALA A 161 -18.10 5.14 -16.08
C ALA A 161 -17.00 6.17 -16.38
N ARG A 162 -17.08 7.30 -15.69
CA ARG A 162 -15.97 8.26 -15.59
C ARG A 162 -15.39 8.16 -14.19
N TYR A 163 -14.11 7.83 -14.10
CA TYR A 163 -13.37 7.76 -12.85
C TYR A 163 -11.94 8.23 -13.05
N PHE A 164 -11.27 8.52 -11.95
CA PHE A 164 -9.83 8.70 -11.92
C PHE A 164 -9.23 7.86 -10.79
N THR A 165 -7.97 7.49 -10.99
CA THR A 165 -7.20 6.72 -10.01
C THR A 165 -6.37 7.68 -9.18
N CYS A 166 -6.35 7.48 -7.86
CA CYS A 166 -5.45 8.20 -6.98
C CYS A 166 -4.89 7.28 -5.91
N VAL A 167 -3.68 7.57 -5.43
CA VAL A 167 -3.16 6.93 -4.23
C VAL A 167 -3.78 7.60 -3.00
N ARG A 168 -4.09 6.81 -1.97
CA ARG A 168 -4.59 7.29 -0.68
C ARG A 168 -3.67 6.81 0.43
N LEU A 169 -3.34 7.73 1.34
CA LEU A 169 -2.73 7.42 2.63
C LEU A 169 -3.84 7.23 3.68
N THR A 170 -3.79 6.15 4.43
CA THR A 170 -4.72 5.88 5.54
C THR A 170 -3.89 5.71 6.81
N VAL A 171 -4.09 6.59 7.79
CA VAL A 171 -3.35 6.54 9.06
C VAL A 171 -4.28 6.01 10.13
N THR A 172 -3.92 4.87 10.71
CA THR A 172 -4.68 4.25 11.80
C THR A 172 -3.81 4.22 13.04
N SER A 173 -4.23 4.93 14.09
CA SER A 173 -3.55 4.88 15.39
C SER A 173 -4.48 4.27 16.43
N GLN A 174 -3.94 3.38 17.26
CA GLN A 174 -4.69 2.82 18.39
C GLN A 174 -5.03 3.90 19.44
N LEU A 175 -4.29 5.01 19.48
CA LEU A 175 -4.45 6.06 20.49
C LEU A 175 -5.46 7.15 20.09
N THR A 176 -5.54 7.49 18.80
CA THR A 176 -6.35 8.62 18.29
C THR A 176 -7.46 8.20 17.32
N GLY A 177 -7.60 6.89 17.05
CA GLY A 177 -8.52 6.36 16.04
C GLY A 177 -7.97 6.43 14.61
N VAL A 178 -8.85 6.21 13.63
CA VAL A 178 -8.49 6.27 12.20
C VAL A 178 -8.56 7.73 11.73
N THR A 179 -7.42 8.31 11.38
CA THR A 179 -7.36 9.61 10.71
C THR A 179 -7.09 9.40 9.23
N LEU A 180 -8.07 9.71 8.39
CA LEU A 180 -7.98 9.52 6.95
C LEU A 180 -7.34 10.77 6.32
N GLU A 181 -6.03 10.76 6.11
CA GLU A 181 -5.33 11.83 5.40
C GLU A 181 -5.34 11.57 3.89
N HIS A 182 -6.20 12.30 3.17
CA HIS A 182 -6.28 12.20 1.71
C HIS A 182 -5.10 12.94 1.06
N VAL A 183 -4.29 12.20 0.29
CA VAL A 183 -3.21 12.78 -0.52
C VAL A 183 -3.35 12.23 -1.93
N THR A 184 -4.02 12.96 -2.81
CA THR A 184 -4.10 12.58 -4.23
C THR A 184 -2.73 12.69 -4.88
N TYR A 185 -2.21 11.59 -5.38
CA TYR A 185 -0.97 11.56 -6.15
C TYR A 185 -1.21 10.96 -7.52
N ASN A 186 -0.86 11.70 -8.57
CA ASN A 186 -1.02 11.31 -9.98
C ASN A 186 0.25 10.64 -10.54
N GLN A 187 0.80 9.67 -9.80
CA GLN A 187 1.90 8.83 -10.26
C GLN A 187 1.64 7.39 -9.85
N GLY A 188 2.39 6.46 -10.45
CA GLY A 188 2.31 5.04 -10.11
C GLY A 188 2.57 4.80 -8.61
N PHE A 189 1.92 3.76 -8.08
CA PHE A 189 1.95 3.35 -6.68
C PHE A 189 3.38 3.24 -6.15
N ARG A 190 4.29 2.69 -6.97
CA ARG A 190 5.71 2.55 -6.63
C ARG A 190 6.42 3.89 -6.39
N ASN A 191 6.17 4.89 -7.25
CA ASN A 191 6.79 6.22 -7.08
C ASN A 191 6.28 6.92 -5.83
N PHE A 192 4.98 6.74 -5.50
CA PHE A 192 4.42 7.31 -4.27
C PHE A 192 4.98 6.63 -3.03
N LEU A 193 5.11 5.31 -3.04
CA LEU A 193 5.79 4.56 -1.98
C LEU A 193 7.19 5.11 -1.76
N GLU A 194 8.01 5.19 -2.82
CA GLU A 194 9.38 5.73 -2.74
C GLU A 194 9.40 7.14 -2.14
N TYR A 195 8.55 8.04 -2.62
CA TYR A 195 8.42 9.39 -2.07
C TYR A 195 8.00 9.39 -0.58
N PHE A 196 7.03 8.55 -0.21
CA PHE A 196 6.51 8.46 1.15
C PHE A 196 7.58 7.98 2.14
N PHE A 197 8.27 6.90 1.80
CA PHE A 197 9.36 6.37 2.63
C PHE A 197 10.51 7.34 2.73
N LYS A 198 10.92 7.95 1.61
CA LYS A 198 11.91 9.01 1.60
C LYS A 198 11.52 10.14 2.55
N LYS A 199 10.27 10.60 2.54
CA LYS A 199 9.78 11.66 3.43
C LYS A 199 9.88 11.31 4.91
N ILE A 200 9.68 10.04 5.27
CA ILE A 200 9.75 9.54 6.66
C ILE A 200 11.19 9.29 7.11
N LEU A 201 12.06 8.80 6.22
CA LEU A 201 13.34 8.22 6.62
C LEU A 201 14.54 9.11 6.24
N GLU A 202 14.44 9.87 5.15
CA GLU A 202 15.55 10.66 4.61
C GLU A 202 16.06 11.73 5.58
N GLY A 203 17.37 11.72 5.77
CA GLY A 203 18.08 12.76 6.52
C GLY A 203 17.95 12.65 8.04
N ARG A 204 17.32 11.59 8.55
CA ARG A 204 17.16 11.32 9.99
C ARG A 204 18.16 10.30 10.49
N ARG A 205 18.52 10.43 11.76
CA ARG A 205 19.19 9.37 12.53
C ARG A 205 18.10 8.55 13.19
N ILE A 206 17.96 7.28 12.86
CA ILE A 206 16.84 6.44 13.31
C ILE A 206 17.37 5.30 14.17
N ARG A 207 16.76 5.11 15.34
CA ARG A 207 17.05 4.02 16.26
C ARG A 207 15.81 3.16 16.40
N VAL A 208 15.89 1.91 15.98
CA VAL A 208 14.77 0.97 15.97
C VAL A 208 15.06 -0.18 16.94
N LYS A 209 14.17 -0.40 17.92
CA LYS A 209 14.32 -1.51 18.87
C LYS A 209 13.97 -2.86 18.22
N THR A 210 12.92 -2.91 17.41
CA THR A 210 12.55 -4.08 16.62
C THR A 210 12.14 -3.66 15.21
N LEU A 211 12.92 -4.08 14.21
CA LEU A 211 12.57 -3.98 12.81
C LEU A 211 11.90 -5.28 12.38
N HIS A 212 10.71 -5.18 11.81
CA HIS A 212 9.94 -6.29 11.26
C HIS A 212 9.78 -6.12 9.75
N VAL A 213 10.09 -7.17 9.00
CA VAL A 213 10.10 -7.17 7.53
C VAL A 213 9.32 -8.39 7.03
N ASP A 214 8.39 -8.16 6.11
CA ASP A 214 7.48 -9.19 5.56
C ASP A 214 8.01 -9.80 4.24
N HIS A 215 7.39 -10.87 3.74
CA HIS A 215 7.80 -11.59 2.55
C HIS A 215 7.64 -10.80 1.24
N ASP A 216 6.70 -9.87 1.19
CA ASP A 216 6.40 -9.10 -0.03
C ASP A 216 7.35 -7.92 -0.28
N VAL A 217 8.42 -7.82 0.51
CA VAL A 217 9.47 -6.79 0.39
C VAL A 217 10.30 -6.95 -0.88
N GLN A 218 10.29 -8.13 -1.54
CA GLN A 218 10.97 -8.33 -2.82
C GLN A 218 10.46 -7.41 -3.94
N ARG A 219 9.21 -6.91 -3.83
CA ARG A 219 8.69 -5.88 -4.75
C ARG A 219 9.41 -4.55 -4.58
N TRP A 220 10.23 -4.39 -3.54
CA TRP A 220 10.94 -3.15 -3.26
C TRP A 220 12.36 -3.24 -3.73
N ASN A 221 12.82 -2.16 -4.35
CA ASN A 221 14.23 -1.92 -4.45
C ASN A 221 14.68 -1.22 -3.15
N MET A 222 14.87 -1.97 -2.07
CA MET A 222 15.28 -1.42 -0.76
C MET A 222 16.51 -0.51 -0.86
N ASN A 223 17.41 -0.81 -1.80
CA ASN A 223 18.64 -0.04 -2.06
C ASN A 223 18.35 1.41 -2.47
N ASN A 224 17.18 1.71 -3.03
CA ASN A 224 16.81 3.08 -3.44
C ASN A 224 15.98 3.84 -2.40
N MET A 225 15.46 3.18 -1.36
CA MET A 225 14.42 3.75 -0.49
C MET A 225 14.95 4.36 0.80
N LEU A 226 16.15 3.97 1.24
CA LEU A 226 16.64 4.25 2.58
C LEU A 226 17.94 5.05 2.52
N THR A 227 17.78 6.36 2.65
CA THR A 227 18.89 7.29 2.95
C THR A 227 18.78 7.88 4.37
N PRO A 228 18.50 7.10 5.43
CA PRO A 228 18.68 7.62 6.77
C PRO A 228 20.16 7.97 6.95
N LYS A 229 20.45 9.07 7.66
CA LYS A 229 21.84 9.45 7.98
C LYS A 229 22.54 8.37 8.80
N SER A 230 21.77 7.66 9.61
CA SER A 230 22.21 6.48 10.34
C SER A 230 20.97 5.68 10.70
N LEU A 231 21.02 4.38 10.49
CA LEU A 231 20.04 3.45 11.04
C LEU A 231 20.76 2.62 12.11
N GLU A 232 20.17 2.49 13.29
CA GLU A 232 20.62 1.59 14.37
C GLU A 232 19.46 0.64 14.69
N ILE A 233 19.62 -0.66 14.48
CA ILE A 233 18.58 -1.67 14.76
C ILE A 233 19.07 -2.58 15.89
N ARG A 234 18.21 -2.88 16.87
CA ARG A 234 18.55 -3.79 17.98
C ARG A 234 18.11 -5.23 17.73
N ARG A 235 16.97 -5.43 17.07
CA ARG A 235 16.40 -6.76 16.79
C ARG A 235 15.75 -6.74 15.41
N LEU A 236 16.04 -7.76 14.62
CA LEU A 236 15.43 -8.00 13.31
C LEU A 236 14.45 -9.17 13.43
N LYS A 237 13.24 -9.01 12.89
CA LYS A 237 12.22 -10.06 12.74
C LYS A 237 11.85 -10.16 11.27
N ILE A 238 11.79 -11.37 10.73
CA ILE A 238 11.36 -11.64 9.35
C ILE A 238 10.27 -12.70 9.41
N ASP A 239 9.10 -12.43 8.81
CA ASP A 239 7.91 -13.25 9.03
C ASP A 239 7.98 -14.64 8.37
N ARG A 240 8.78 -14.83 7.31
CA ARG A 240 9.09 -16.16 6.72
C ARG A 240 10.49 -16.22 6.09
N ASN A 241 11.19 -17.31 6.38
CA ASN A 241 12.56 -17.60 5.94
C ASN A 241 12.59 -18.09 4.48
N THR A 242 12.48 -17.20 3.50
CA THR A 242 13.05 -17.46 2.18
C THR A 242 14.45 -16.87 2.18
N ASP A 243 15.46 -17.68 1.88
CA ASP A 243 16.88 -17.26 1.85
C ASP A 243 17.08 -15.98 1.02
N GLN A 244 16.24 -15.75 0.01
CA GLN A 244 16.21 -14.53 -0.79
C GLN A 244 15.89 -13.25 0.00
N ILE A 245 14.94 -13.26 0.95
CA ILE A 245 14.64 -12.08 1.78
C ILE A 245 15.80 -11.83 2.72
N TRP A 246 16.33 -12.90 3.31
CA TRP A 246 17.51 -12.78 4.17
C TRP A 246 18.68 -12.19 3.41
N GLU A 247 18.96 -12.62 2.19
CA GLU A 247 20.02 -12.03 1.36
C GLU A 247 19.71 -10.57 0.99
N CYS A 248 18.48 -10.22 0.59
CA CYS A 248 18.12 -8.82 0.32
C CYS A 248 18.29 -7.92 1.56
N VAL A 249 17.79 -8.36 2.72
CA VAL A 249 17.91 -7.60 3.98
C VAL A 249 19.35 -7.60 4.49
N ARG A 250 20.09 -8.68 4.31
CA ARG A 250 21.51 -8.83 4.68
C ARG A 250 22.40 -7.94 3.84
N SER A 251 22.33 -8.02 2.50
CA SER A 251 23.03 -7.12 1.60
C SER A 251 22.74 -5.67 1.97
N TRP A 252 21.46 -5.33 2.17
CA TRP A 252 21.08 -3.98 2.57
C TRP A 252 21.66 -3.54 3.94
N LEU A 253 21.58 -4.39 4.98
CA LEU A 253 22.11 -4.06 6.32
C LEU A 253 23.65 -3.97 6.36
N ILE A 254 24.34 -4.77 5.54
CA ILE A 254 25.80 -4.79 5.43
C ILE A 254 26.29 -3.60 4.59
N GLU A 255 25.78 -3.45 3.37
CA GLU A 255 26.27 -2.51 2.36
C GLU A 255 25.99 -1.05 2.77
N GLU A 256 24.81 -0.75 3.33
CA GLU A 256 24.39 0.63 3.61
C GLU A 256 24.61 1.07 5.06
N HIS A 257 24.63 0.13 6.01
CA HIS A 257 24.57 0.48 7.44
C HIS A 257 25.60 -0.23 8.33
N GLY A 258 26.42 -1.14 7.79
CA GLY A 258 27.51 -1.79 8.52
C GLY A 258 27.06 -2.61 9.74
N GLN A 259 25.80 -3.07 9.78
CA GLN A 259 25.21 -3.73 10.95
C GLN A 259 25.43 -5.25 10.94
N LEU A 260 26.70 -5.67 10.92
CA LEU A 260 27.10 -7.08 10.87
C LEU A 260 26.63 -7.91 12.07
N GLU A 261 26.42 -7.29 13.25
CA GLU A 261 26.07 -8.01 14.48
C GLU A 261 24.63 -8.55 14.51
N LEU A 262 23.73 -8.01 13.69
CA LEU A 262 22.34 -8.46 13.60
C LEU A 262 22.16 -9.74 12.77
N LEU A 263 23.23 -10.17 12.10
CA LEU A 263 23.25 -11.33 11.22
C LEU A 263 23.78 -12.59 11.91
N LYS A 264 24.16 -12.48 13.19
CA LYS A 264 24.54 -13.61 14.05
C LYS A 264 23.27 -14.26 14.61
N VAL A 265 22.49 -14.90 13.74
CA VAL A 265 21.46 -15.87 14.12
C VAL A 265 21.94 -17.24 13.68
#